data_AF-A0A0B8P681-F1
#
_entry.id   AF-A0A0B8P681-F1
#
_cell.length_a   1.000
_cell.length_b   1.000
_cell.length_c   1.000
_cell.angle_alpha   90.00
_cell.angle_beta   90.00
_cell.angle_gamma   90.00
#
_symmetry.space_group_name_H-M   'P 1'
#
loop_
_entity.id
_entity.type
_entity.pdbx_description
1 polymer ?
#
loop_
_entity_poly.entity_id
_entity_poly.type
_entity_poly.pdbx_seq_one_letter_code
_entity_poly.pdbx_strand_id
1 'polypeptide(L)'
;MHFLKGTPYIYQGEEIGMTNVKFDSLDDYRDIETLNFYDVKTSAGVSHEHMMGAIHTNSRDNSRTPMQWSADNQAGFTGGEPWIKVNPNYREINVADALSDKDSIFYHYQHLIALRKQYPVIVYGEFIPVFEDSDTIFAYIRQDEDNKILVINNFSDQEQKLPLPEQLQAYLVNP
;
A
#
# COMPACT_ATOMS: atom_id res chain seq x y z
N MET A 1 2.96 -5.68 6.81
CA MET A 1 4.11 -4.85 7.25
C MET A 1 4.02 -4.38 8.70
N HIS A 2 2.89 -3.80 9.15
CA HIS A 2 2.75 -3.19 10.50
C HIS A 2 3.02 -4.11 11.70
N PHE A 3 2.91 -5.43 11.52
CA PHE A 3 3.11 -6.42 12.58
C PHE A 3 4.48 -7.10 12.51
N LEU A 4 5.38 -6.64 11.65
CA LEU A 4 6.78 -7.05 11.69
C LEU A 4 7.54 -6.30 12.81
N LYS A 5 8.70 -6.85 13.18
CA LYS A 5 9.62 -6.21 14.12
C LYS A 5 10.32 -5.03 13.42
N GLY A 6 10.24 -3.84 14.01
CA GLY A 6 10.76 -2.61 13.41
C GLY A 6 9.90 -1.39 13.73
N THR A 7 10.13 -0.29 13.01
CA THR A 7 9.32 0.94 13.13
C THR A 7 8.56 1.13 11.83
N PRO A 8 7.23 0.98 11.80
CA PRO A 8 6.46 1.17 10.57
C PRO A 8 6.44 2.65 10.19
N TYR A 9 6.52 2.91 8.88
CA TYR A 9 6.29 4.21 8.27
C TYR A 9 5.06 4.09 7.39
N ILE A 10 4.26 5.16 7.33
CA ILE A 10 3.10 5.27 6.44
C ILE A 10 3.40 6.45 5.52
N TYR A 11 3.35 6.23 4.22
CA TYR A 11 3.52 7.30 3.24
C TYR A 11 2.17 7.99 2.97
N GLN A 12 2.18 9.29 2.67
CA GLN A 12 0.94 10.05 2.41
C GLN A 12 0.12 9.40 1.29
N GLY A 13 -1.16 9.13 1.55
CA GLY A 13 -2.07 8.49 0.60
C GLY A 13 -2.11 6.97 0.67
N GLU A 14 -1.15 6.34 1.35
CA GLU A 14 -1.16 4.90 1.61
C GLU A 14 -2.37 4.49 2.46
N GLU A 15 -2.72 5.32 3.45
CA GLU A 15 -3.82 5.10 4.37
C GLU A 15 -5.21 5.23 3.73
N ILE A 16 -5.30 5.72 2.50
CA ILE A 16 -6.54 5.72 1.70
C ILE A 16 -6.42 4.82 0.45
N GLY A 17 -5.30 4.12 0.27
CA GLY A 17 -5.09 3.24 -0.87
C GLY A 17 -4.90 3.97 -2.21
N MET A 18 -4.25 5.14 -2.22
CA MET A 18 -3.89 5.81 -3.47
C MET A 18 -3.06 4.88 -4.37
N THR A 19 -3.35 4.90 -5.67
CA THR A 19 -2.73 4.03 -6.66
C THR A 19 -1.81 4.79 -7.61
N ASN A 20 -0.99 4.06 -8.38
CA ASN A 20 -0.28 4.62 -9.52
C ASN A 20 -1.22 5.38 -10.47
N VAL A 21 -0.66 6.37 -11.15
CA VAL A 21 -1.36 7.21 -12.13
C VAL A 21 -0.90 6.85 -13.54
N LYS A 22 -1.83 6.98 -14.50
CA LYS A 22 -1.56 6.76 -15.92
C LYS A 22 -1.93 8.03 -16.67
N PHE A 23 -1.02 9.01 -16.70
CA PHE A 23 -1.22 10.17 -17.55
C PHE A 23 -0.99 9.79 -19.01
N ASP A 24 -1.79 10.38 -19.89
CA ASP A 24 -1.74 10.09 -21.33
C ASP A 24 -0.51 10.73 -22.01
N SER A 25 -0.06 11.89 -21.51
CA SER A 25 1.07 12.63 -22.07
C SER A 25 2.31 12.52 -21.18
N LEU A 26 3.48 12.41 -21.81
CA LEU A 26 4.77 12.54 -21.12
C LEU A 26 4.91 13.92 -20.45
N ASP A 27 4.31 14.96 -21.04
CA ASP A 27 4.34 16.34 -20.54
C ASP A 27 3.63 16.51 -19.19
N ASP A 28 2.90 15.50 -18.72
CA ASP A 28 2.24 15.50 -17.41
C ASP A 28 3.14 14.91 -16.30
N TYR A 29 4.26 14.30 -16.68
CA TYR A 29 5.29 13.82 -15.75
C TYR A 29 6.30 14.93 -15.43
N ARG A 30 6.96 14.84 -14.28
CA ARG A 30 7.88 15.85 -13.73
C ARG A 30 9.24 15.27 -13.33
N ASP A 31 9.31 13.97 -13.11
CA ASP A 31 10.52 13.28 -12.69
C ASP A 31 11.59 13.32 -13.77
N ILE A 32 12.70 14.02 -13.50
CA ILE A 32 13.80 14.21 -14.45
C ILE A 32 14.38 12.89 -14.93
N GLU A 33 14.47 11.89 -14.05
CA GLU A 33 14.97 10.55 -14.39
C GLU A 33 14.04 9.85 -15.39
N THR A 34 12.72 9.90 -15.14
CA THR A 34 11.68 9.41 -16.07
C THR A 34 11.82 10.07 -17.46
N LEU A 35 11.92 11.41 -17.50
CA LEU A 35 12.01 12.16 -18.76
C LEU A 35 13.31 11.82 -19.53
N ASN A 36 14.45 11.83 -18.85
CA ASN A 36 15.74 11.50 -19.46
C ASN A 36 15.77 10.04 -19.97
N PHE A 37 15.22 9.11 -19.20
CA PHE A 37 15.19 7.70 -19.58
C PHE A 37 14.29 7.48 -20.80
N TYR A 38 13.16 8.17 -20.86
CA TYR A 38 12.30 8.19 -22.05
C TYR A 38 13.08 8.65 -23.29
N ASP A 39 13.77 9.79 -23.22
CA ASP A 39 14.51 10.35 -24.36
C ASP A 39 15.61 9.42 -24.85
N VAL A 40 16.40 8.85 -23.92
CA VAL A 40 17.47 7.90 -24.25
C VAL A 40 16.92 6.65 -24.94
N LYS A 41 15.83 6.07 -24.41
CA LYS A 41 15.27 4.83 -24.93
C LYS A 41 14.56 5.00 -26.26
N THR A 42 13.77 6.07 -26.41
CA THR A 42 13.10 6.36 -27.68
C THR A 42 14.09 6.71 -28.78
N SER A 43 15.16 7.46 -28.46
CA SER A 43 16.27 7.71 -29.39
C SER A 43 17.01 6.42 -29.81
N ALA A 44 16.99 5.39 -28.96
CA ALA A 44 17.51 4.06 -29.25
C ALA A 44 16.50 3.13 -29.97
N GLY A 45 15.33 3.63 -30.37
CA GLY A 45 14.33 2.88 -31.15
C GLY A 45 13.26 2.17 -30.33
N VAL A 46 13.19 2.36 -29.01
CA VAL A 46 12.07 1.85 -28.20
C VAL A 46 10.81 2.68 -28.48
N SER A 47 9.66 2.04 -28.65
CA SER A 47 8.42 2.77 -28.97
C SER A 47 7.95 3.64 -27.80
N HIS A 48 7.28 4.74 -28.14
CA HIS A 48 6.57 5.59 -27.17
C HIS A 48 5.63 4.77 -26.28
N GLU A 49 4.83 3.89 -26.87
CA GLU A 49 3.88 3.05 -26.16
C GLU A 49 4.55 2.16 -25.10
N HIS A 50 5.65 1.49 -25.47
CA HIS A 50 6.40 0.65 -24.53
C HIS A 50 6.98 1.49 -23.39
N MET A 51 7.52 2.67 -23.71
CA MET A 51 8.04 3.58 -22.70
C MET A 51 6.95 4.11 -21.76
N MET A 52 5.80 4.53 -22.28
CA MET A 52 4.68 4.98 -21.44
C MET A 52 4.18 3.87 -20.52
N GLY A 53 4.08 2.62 -21.00
CA GLY A 53 3.75 1.47 -20.15
C GLY A 53 4.77 1.25 -19.01
N ALA A 54 6.06 1.40 -19.31
CA ALA A 54 7.11 1.34 -18.29
C ALA A 54 7.02 2.49 -17.27
N ILE A 55 6.70 3.70 -17.73
CA ILE A 55 6.52 4.91 -16.91
C ILE A 55 5.32 4.75 -15.97
N HIS A 56 4.17 4.30 -16.48
CA HIS A 56 2.97 4.02 -15.69
C HIS A 56 3.25 3.04 -14.54
N THR A 57 4.16 2.09 -14.77
CA THR A 57 4.51 1.07 -13.78
C THR A 57 5.56 1.55 -12.78
N ASN A 58 6.57 2.31 -13.23
CA ASN A 58 7.80 2.52 -12.46
C ASN A 58 8.11 3.97 -12.09
N SER A 59 7.44 4.96 -12.68
CA SER A 59 7.78 6.36 -12.42
C SER A 59 7.56 6.71 -10.95
N ARG A 60 8.52 7.44 -10.36
CA ARG A 60 8.39 7.95 -8.99
C ARG A 60 7.28 8.99 -8.84
N ASP A 61 6.84 9.59 -9.94
CA ASP A 61 5.73 10.53 -9.93
C ASP A 61 4.40 9.86 -9.55
N ASN A 62 4.28 8.54 -9.66
CA ASN A 62 3.13 7.78 -9.16
C ASN A 62 2.83 8.09 -7.69
N SER A 63 3.87 8.23 -6.86
CA SER A 63 3.71 8.55 -5.43
C SER A 63 3.79 10.05 -5.13
N ARG A 64 3.91 10.93 -6.14
CA ARG A 64 4.06 12.39 -5.94
C ARG A 64 2.83 13.19 -6.36
N THR A 65 1.79 12.52 -6.87
CA THR A 65 0.53 13.18 -7.19
C THR A 65 -0.06 13.85 -5.94
N PRO A 66 -0.81 14.96 -6.10
CA PRO A 66 -1.50 15.63 -5.00
C PRO A 66 -2.25 14.67 -4.07
N MET A 67 -2.17 14.92 -2.77
CA MET A 67 -2.99 14.21 -1.79
C MET A 67 -4.48 14.45 -2.10
N GLN A 68 -5.27 13.37 -2.02
CA GLN A 68 -6.68 13.36 -2.41
C GLN A 68 -7.57 13.62 -1.19
N TRP A 69 -7.86 14.88 -0.87
CA TRP A 69 -8.63 15.24 0.33
C TRP A 69 -10.13 15.02 0.18
N SER A 70 -10.71 15.38 -0.96
CA SER A 70 -12.15 15.27 -1.24
C SER A 70 -12.43 15.05 -2.73
N ALA A 71 -13.71 14.92 -3.10
CA ALA A 71 -14.18 14.89 -4.50
C ALA A 71 -14.31 16.28 -5.16
N ASP A 72 -13.88 17.35 -4.48
CA ASP A 72 -13.90 18.71 -5.00
C ASP A 72 -12.81 18.93 -6.07
N ASN A 73 -12.82 20.10 -6.71
CA ASN A 73 -11.81 20.45 -7.71
C ASN A 73 -10.38 20.22 -7.18
N GLN A 74 -9.52 19.63 -8.02
CA GLN A 74 -8.15 19.24 -7.65
C GLN A 74 -8.06 18.39 -6.37
N ALA A 75 -9.07 17.56 -6.11
CA ALA A 75 -9.22 16.76 -4.90
C ALA A 75 -9.16 17.56 -3.59
N GLY A 76 -9.49 18.85 -3.62
CA GLY A 76 -9.35 19.74 -2.47
C GLY A 76 -7.89 20.08 -2.10
N PHE A 77 -6.90 19.70 -2.91
CA PHE A 77 -5.48 19.96 -2.64
C PHE A 77 -5.10 21.44 -2.79
N THR A 78 -5.68 22.13 -3.77
CA THR A 78 -5.38 23.53 -4.07
C THR A 78 -6.58 24.21 -4.73
N GLY A 79 -6.68 25.54 -4.58
CA GLY A 79 -7.62 26.36 -5.35
C GLY A 79 -7.11 26.77 -6.74
N GLY A 80 -5.84 26.47 -7.06
CA GLY A 80 -5.20 26.81 -8.34
C GLY A 80 -4.82 25.58 -9.16
N GLU A 81 -3.75 25.70 -9.95
CA GLU A 81 -3.18 24.59 -10.71
C GLU A 81 -2.10 23.87 -9.89
N PRO A 82 -2.19 22.55 -9.67
CA PRO A 82 -1.16 21.80 -8.97
C PRO A 82 0.10 21.66 -9.86
N TRP A 83 1.27 21.57 -9.22
CA TRP A 83 2.56 21.46 -9.93
C TRP A 83 2.67 20.18 -10.78
N ILE A 84 1.95 19.12 -10.38
CA ILE A 84 1.71 17.88 -11.11
C ILE A 84 0.22 17.56 -11.02
N LYS A 85 -0.35 16.96 -12.08
CA LYS A 85 -1.78 16.65 -12.14
C LYS A 85 -2.22 15.74 -10.98
N VAL A 86 -3.46 15.91 -10.53
CA VAL A 86 -4.12 14.99 -9.59
C VAL A 86 -4.46 13.67 -10.30
N ASN A 87 -4.40 12.55 -9.58
CA ASN A 87 -4.86 11.27 -10.13
C ASN A 87 -6.39 11.35 -10.36
N PRO A 88 -6.90 11.05 -11.58
CA PRO A 88 -8.33 11.16 -11.90
C PRO A 88 -9.26 10.37 -10.98
N ASN A 89 -8.77 9.33 -10.31
CA ASN A 89 -9.56 8.51 -9.39
C ASN A 89 -9.89 9.17 -8.04
N TYR A 90 -9.50 10.43 -7.82
CA TYR A 90 -9.78 11.15 -6.57
C TYR A 90 -11.27 11.27 -6.21
N ARG A 91 -12.15 11.11 -7.20
CA ARG A 91 -13.61 11.07 -6.99
C ARG A 91 -14.08 9.78 -6.30
N GLU A 92 -13.27 8.73 -6.32
CA GLU A 92 -13.57 7.43 -5.71
C GLU A 92 -12.64 7.15 -4.51
N ILE A 93 -11.41 7.65 -4.56
CA ILE A 93 -10.41 7.51 -3.49
C ILE A 93 -10.12 8.89 -2.94
N ASN A 94 -10.62 9.22 -1.75
CA ASN A 94 -10.25 10.46 -1.07
C ASN A 94 -10.47 10.33 0.45
N VAL A 95 -9.86 11.26 1.20
CA VAL A 95 -9.93 11.27 2.67
C VAL A 95 -11.36 11.46 3.17
N ALA A 96 -12.16 12.33 2.55
CA ALA A 96 -13.54 12.57 2.98
C ALA A 96 -14.38 11.29 2.92
N ASP A 97 -14.29 10.55 1.82
CA ASP A 97 -15.00 9.27 1.66
C ASP A 97 -14.44 8.20 2.61
N ALA A 98 -13.11 8.09 2.73
CA ALA A 98 -12.47 7.13 3.64
C ALA A 98 -12.83 7.37 5.12
N LEU A 99 -13.06 8.63 5.54
CA LEU A 99 -13.50 8.94 6.91
C LEU A 99 -15.00 8.64 7.13
N SER A 100 -15.79 8.64 6.07
CA SER A 100 -17.23 8.33 6.12
C SER A 100 -17.51 6.83 6.23
N ASP A 101 -16.66 6.00 5.62
CA ASP A 101 -16.73 4.53 5.65
C ASP A 101 -15.90 3.96 6.81
N LYS A 102 -16.52 3.20 7.72
CA LYS A 102 -15.84 2.59 8.88
C LYS A 102 -15.05 1.33 8.54
N ASP A 103 -15.30 0.74 7.38
CA ASP A 103 -14.56 -0.41 6.87
C ASP A 103 -13.43 0.00 5.92
N SER A 104 -13.14 1.31 5.83
CA SER A 104 -12.12 1.87 4.95
C SER A 104 -10.69 1.48 5.35
N ILE A 105 -9.78 1.60 4.37
CA ILE A 105 -8.33 1.43 4.58
C ILE A 105 -7.84 2.35 5.71
N PHE A 106 -8.38 3.57 5.81
CA PHE A 106 -7.97 4.53 6.84
C PHE A 106 -8.20 3.98 8.25
N TYR A 107 -9.39 3.44 8.50
CA TYR A 107 -9.68 2.84 9.81
C TYR A 107 -8.95 1.53 10.01
N HIS A 108 -8.69 0.75 8.95
CA HIS A 108 -7.80 -0.41 9.05
C HIS A 108 -6.40 -0.01 9.56
N TYR A 109 -5.79 1.05 9.01
CA TYR A 109 -4.51 1.59 9.52
C TYR A 109 -4.62 2.05 10.98
N GLN A 110 -5.69 2.75 11.36
CA GLN A 110 -5.91 3.13 12.76
C GLN A 110 -5.97 1.91 13.69
N HIS A 111 -6.69 0.85 13.30
CA HIS A 111 -6.77 -0.39 14.05
C HIS A 111 -5.38 -1.05 14.19
N LEU A 112 -4.59 -1.12 13.11
CA LEU A 112 -3.22 -1.66 13.17
C LEU A 112 -2.32 -0.86 14.12
N ILE A 113 -2.41 0.47 14.12
CA ILE A 113 -1.66 1.34 15.04
C ILE A 113 -2.10 1.11 16.49
N ALA A 114 -3.41 1.02 16.74
CA ALA A 114 -3.97 0.78 18.07
C ALA A 114 -3.50 -0.58 18.62
N LEU A 115 -3.62 -1.64 17.82
CA LEU A 115 -3.15 -2.99 18.18
C LEU A 115 -1.66 -2.99 18.51
N ARG A 116 -0.82 -2.34 17.67
CA ARG A 116 0.62 -2.23 17.92
C ARG A 116 0.96 -1.52 19.23
N LYS A 117 0.17 -0.52 19.64
CA LYS A 117 0.33 0.18 20.94
C LYS A 117 -0.15 -0.66 22.12
N GLN A 118 -1.21 -1.43 21.91
CA GLN A 118 -1.83 -2.27 22.95
C GLN A 118 -1.01 -3.52 23.26
N TYR A 119 -0.37 -4.13 22.25
CA TYR A 119 0.32 -5.41 22.39
C TYR A 119 1.83 -5.27 22.16
N PRO A 120 2.65 -5.18 23.23
CA PRO A 120 4.11 -5.06 23.14
C PRO A 120 4.79 -6.17 22.35
N VAL A 121 4.20 -7.38 22.30
CA VAL A 121 4.69 -8.51 21.49
C VAL A 121 4.80 -8.15 20.00
N ILE A 122 3.97 -7.25 19.49
CA ILE A 122 4.05 -6.75 18.10
C ILE A 122 5.31 -5.88 17.91
N VAL A 123 5.82 -5.24 18.95
CA VAL A 123 7.05 -4.43 18.87
C VAL A 123 8.28 -5.29 19.13
N TYR A 124 8.30 -6.02 20.25
CA TYR A 124 9.50 -6.64 20.78
C TYR A 124 9.61 -8.15 20.54
N GLY A 125 8.45 -8.82 20.39
CA GLY A 125 8.37 -10.27 20.27
C GLY A 125 9.20 -10.82 19.12
N GLU A 126 9.61 -12.08 19.25
CA GLU A 126 10.31 -12.82 18.21
C GLU A 126 9.45 -12.96 16.96
N PHE A 127 10.09 -13.10 15.81
CA PHE A 127 9.43 -13.40 14.54
C PHE A 127 9.71 -14.86 14.21
N ILE A 128 8.65 -15.65 14.01
CA ILE A 128 8.77 -17.06 13.63
C ILE A 128 7.94 -17.26 12.36
N PRO A 129 8.57 -17.54 11.21
CA PRO A 129 7.83 -17.79 9.99
C PRO A 129 7.03 -19.10 10.10
N VAL A 130 5.87 -19.14 9.45
CA VAL A 130 5.05 -20.35 9.30
C VAL A 130 4.49 -20.39 7.89
N PHE A 131 4.18 -21.59 7.39
CA PHE A 131 3.72 -21.79 6.00
C PHE A 131 4.73 -21.30 4.95
N GLU A 132 6.02 -21.49 5.18
CA GLU A 132 7.11 -21.02 4.30
C GLU A 132 7.06 -21.63 2.89
N ASP A 133 6.48 -22.81 2.74
CA ASP A 133 6.32 -23.49 1.45
C ASP A 133 5.15 -22.93 0.61
N SER A 134 4.41 -21.93 1.10
CA SER A 134 3.29 -21.34 0.37
C SER A 134 3.74 -20.21 -0.55
N ASP A 135 3.37 -20.29 -1.83
CA ASP A 135 3.61 -19.21 -2.80
C ASP A 135 2.66 -18.01 -2.63
N THR A 136 1.55 -18.17 -1.91
CA THR A 136 0.48 -17.17 -1.80
C THR A 136 0.18 -16.73 -0.38
N ILE A 137 0.56 -17.51 0.63
CA ILE A 137 0.33 -17.18 2.04
C ILE A 137 1.62 -16.69 2.68
N PHE A 138 1.59 -15.46 3.18
CA PHE A 138 2.64 -14.93 4.03
C PHE A 138 2.16 -14.90 5.48
N ALA A 139 2.67 -15.83 6.29
CA ALA A 139 2.26 -16.00 7.66
C ALA A 139 3.45 -16.13 8.62
N TYR A 140 3.25 -15.66 9.85
CA TYR A 140 4.27 -15.69 10.90
C TYR A 140 3.64 -15.50 12.27
N ILE A 141 4.38 -15.90 13.30
CA ILE A 141 4.04 -15.67 14.70
C ILE A 141 4.89 -14.54 15.25
N ARG A 142 4.26 -13.68 16.06
CA ARG A 142 4.93 -12.79 17.00
C ARG A 142 4.75 -13.34 18.41
N GLN A 143 5.84 -13.67 19.09
CA GLN A 143 5.77 -14.25 20.44
C GLN A 143 6.76 -13.64 21.44
N ASP A 144 6.34 -13.58 22.70
CA ASP A 144 7.18 -13.40 23.87
C ASP A 144 6.79 -14.45 24.94
N GLU A 145 7.25 -14.27 26.18
CA GLU A 145 7.00 -15.23 27.27
C GLU A 145 5.50 -15.41 27.56
N ASP A 146 4.71 -14.34 27.43
CA ASP A 146 3.31 -14.29 27.88
C ASP A 146 2.31 -14.21 26.72
N ASN A 147 2.74 -13.79 25.53
CA ASN A 147 1.85 -13.45 24.42
C ASN A 147 2.27 -14.12 23.12
N LYS A 148 1.27 -14.45 22.31
CA LYS A 148 1.45 -15.00 20.96
C LYS A 148 0.39 -14.44 20.01
N ILE A 149 0.83 -13.99 18.83
CA ILE A 149 -0.04 -13.49 17.77
C ILE A 149 0.33 -14.21 16.47
N LEU A 150 -0.64 -14.90 15.86
CA LEU A 150 -0.51 -15.46 14.52
C LEU A 150 -1.01 -14.42 13.50
N VAL A 151 -0.14 -14.07 12.55
CA VAL A 151 -0.45 -13.15 11.45
C VAL A 151 -0.51 -13.96 10.16
N ILE A 152 -1.59 -13.81 9.39
CA ILE A 152 -1.81 -14.52 8.13
C ILE A 152 -2.23 -13.50 7.08
N ASN A 153 -1.56 -13.48 5.94
CA ASN A 153 -1.88 -12.61 4.81
C ASN A 153 -1.98 -13.47 3.55
N ASN A 154 -3.09 -13.34 2.82
CA ASN A 154 -3.23 -13.91 1.48
C ASN A 154 -2.78 -12.87 0.45
N PHE A 155 -1.70 -13.15 -0.27
CA PHE A 155 -1.12 -12.29 -1.32
C PHE A 155 -1.62 -12.67 -2.74
N SER A 156 -2.66 -13.50 -2.83
CA SER A 156 -3.35 -13.80 -4.09
C SER A 156 -4.72 -13.14 -4.15
N ASP A 157 -5.29 -13.08 -5.35
CA ASP A 157 -6.67 -12.63 -5.61
C ASP A 157 -7.70 -13.77 -5.49
N GLN A 158 -7.26 -14.97 -5.09
CA GLN A 158 -8.11 -16.16 -4.94
C GLN A 158 -8.29 -16.53 -3.48
N GLU A 159 -9.43 -17.12 -3.14
CA GLU A 159 -9.65 -17.74 -1.84
C GLU A 159 -8.65 -18.89 -1.62
N GLN A 160 -8.00 -18.90 -0.45
CA GLN A 160 -7.04 -19.93 -0.07
C GLN A 160 -7.57 -20.74 1.12
N LYS A 161 -7.45 -22.06 1.04
CA LYS A 161 -7.73 -22.96 2.17
C LYS A 161 -6.43 -23.27 2.88
N LEU A 162 -6.31 -22.79 4.12
CA LEU A 162 -5.12 -22.97 4.94
C LEU A 162 -5.39 -23.96 6.08
N PRO A 163 -4.94 -25.24 5.98
CA PRO A 163 -5.06 -26.17 7.08
C PRO A 163 -4.14 -25.75 8.22
N LEU A 164 -4.70 -25.40 9.37
CA LEU A 164 -3.93 -25.01 10.55
C LEU A 164 -3.40 -26.27 11.27
N PRO A 165 -2.07 -26.44 11.39
CA PRO A 165 -1.47 -27.48 12.22
C PRO A 165 -2.03 -27.41 13.64
N GLU A 166 -2.15 -28.56 14.31
CA GLU A 166 -2.68 -28.64 15.68
C GLU A 166 -1.94 -27.70 16.65
N GLN A 167 -0.63 -27.54 16.45
CA GLN A 167 0.18 -26.61 17.23
C GLN A 167 -0.27 -25.15 17.08
N LEU A 168 -0.82 -24.76 15.92
CA LEU A 168 -1.33 -23.42 15.64
C LEU A 168 -2.80 -23.22 16.02
N GLN A 169 -3.55 -24.29 16.27
CA GLN A 169 -4.96 -24.18 16.68
C GLN A 169 -5.10 -23.51 18.04
N ALA A 170 -4.10 -23.65 18.92
CA ALA A 170 -4.03 -22.96 20.21
C ALA A 170 -3.95 -21.42 20.09
N TYR A 171 -3.70 -20.88 18.90
CA TYR A 171 -3.61 -19.44 18.62
C TYR A 171 -4.95 -18.84 18.15
N LEU A 172 -5.97 -19.68 17.92
CA LEU A 172 -7.30 -19.21 17.58
C LEU A 172 -7.96 -18.66 18.85
N VAL A 173 -8.16 -17.34 18.89
CA VAL A 173 -9.05 -16.74 19.87
C VAL A 173 -10.47 -17.13 19.46
N ASN A 174 -11.17 -17.93 20.27
CA ASN A 174 -12.60 -18.16 20.06
C ASN A 174 -13.29 -16.78 20.18
N PRO A 175 -14.04 -16.33 19.16
CA PRO A 175 -14.79 -15.09 19.21
C PRO A 175 -15.89 -15.10 20.29
#